data_AF-A0A382FA75-F1
#
_entry.id   AF-A0A382FA75-F1
#
_cell.length_a   1.000
_cell.length_b   1.000
_cell.length_c   1.000
_cell.angle_alpha   90.00
_cell.angle_beta   90.00
_cell.angle_gamma   90.00
#
_symmetry.space_group_name_H-M   'P 1'
#
loop_
_entity.id
_entity.type
_entity.pdbx_description
1 polymer ?
#
loop_
_entity_poly.entity_id
_entity_poly.type
_entity_poly.pdbx_seq_one_letter_code
_entity_poly.pdbx_strand_id
1 'polypeptide(L)'
;MIGFLALFIFNFYLIKNDKNIIIDYDNAYLKINKITSFLEKNSILRVPLFNENCENIIKNQECENIILSNPELEPTSTQQFVVQNFLNENIDVKVYNDNWIKFADTTDMYITSEVAEIDLSSISKESINLFERYRSFYLDFFDQYRSNFVQSKFIANTERLGSEVNIVSETIKNKKIISKKFYNEENEIAQLLSSPIVN
;
A
#
# COMPACT_ATOMS: atom_id res chain seq x y z
N MET A 1 -5.16 31.91 -28.20
CA MET A 1 -5.40 30.54 -28.72
C MET A 1 -4.10 29.75 -28.88
N ILE A 2 -3.06 30.28 -29.55
CA ILE A 2 -1.76 29.58 -29.73
C ILE A 2 -1.09 29.22 -28.39
N GLY A 3 -1.08 30.14 -27.40
CA GLY A 3 -0.50 29.87 -26.07
C GLY A 3 -1.21 28.74 -25.30
N PHE A 4 -2.53 28.63 -25.44
CA PHE A 4 -3.32 27.54 -24.85
C PHE A 4 -2.90 26.20 -25.44
N LEU A 5 -2.78 26.15 -26.77
CA LEU A 5 -2.40 24.94 -27.50
C LEU A 5 -0.98 24.50 -27.12
N ALA A 6 -0.04 25.45 -27.01
CA ALA A 6 1.33 25.18 -26.58
C ALA A 6 1.39 24.66 -25.13
N LEU A 7 0.68 25.30 -24.20
CA LEU A 7 0.61 24.85 -22.80
C LEU A 7 -0.02 23.47 -22.68
N PHE A 8 -1.10 23.21 -23.42
CA PHE A 8 -1.74 21.91 -23.44
C PHE A 8 -0.81 20.81 -23.96
N ILE A 9 -0.12 21.05 -25.10
CA ILE A 9 0.82 20.09 -25.68
C ILE A 9 2.00 19.82 -24.73
N PHE A 10 2.53 20.86 -24.09
CA PHE A 10 3.63 20.70 -23.13
C PHE A 10 3.22 19.85 -21.93
N ASN A 11 2.09 20.17 -21.30
CA ASN A 11 1.59 19.39 -20.17
C ASN A 11 1.18 17.97 -20.57
N PHE A 12 0.63 17.78 -21.77
CA PHE A 12 0.36 16.45 -22.33
C PHE A 12 1.64 15.61 -22.39
N TYR A 13 2.73 16.19 -22.90
CA TYR A 13 4.00 15.49 -23.05
C TYR A 13 4.62 15.16 -21.68
N LEU A 14 4.53 16.08 -20.71
CA LEU A 14 4.97 15.85 -19.33
C LEU A 14 4.24 14.68 -18.70
N ILE A 15 2.90 14.66 -18.72
CA ILE A 15 2.10 13.58 -18.14
C ILE A 15 2.37 12.25 -18.86
N LYS A 16 2.50 12.26 -20.19
CA LYS A 16 2.73 11.04 -20.95
C LYS A 16 4.08 10.39 -20.62
N ASN A 17 5.11 11.21 -20.42
CA ASN A 17 6.48 10.79 -20.15
C ASN A 17 6.84 10.77 -18.66
N ASP A 18 5.86 10.90 -17.77
CA ASP A 18 6.10 10.80 -16.35
C ASP A 18 6.57 9.38 -16.00
N LYS A 19 7.88 9.27 -15.73
CA LYS A 19 8.54 8.02 -15.32
C LYS A 19 8.40 7.78 -13.83
N ASN A 20 7.96 8.76 -13.05
CA ASN A 20 7.88 8.66 -11.59
C ASN A 20 6.95 7.51 -11.20
N ILE A 21 5.84 7.31 -11.92
CA ILE A 21 4.91 6.21 -11.69
C ILE A 21 5.59 4.83 -11.77
N ILE A 22 6.54 4.64 -12.69
CA ILE A 22 7.28 3.38 -12.82
C ILE A 22 8.29 3.25 -11.68
N ILE A 23 8.98 4.34 -11.35
CA ILE A 23 9.95 4.38 -10.26
C ILE A 23 9.27 4.07 -8.91
N ASP A 24 8.10 4.65 -8.66
CA ASP A 24 7.31 4.43 -7.46
C ASP A 24 6.84 2.97 -7.36
N TYR A 25 6.44 2.37 -8.49
CA TYR A 25 6.12 0.95 -8.56
C TYR A 25 7.32 0.06 -8.23
N ASP A 26 8.47 0.30 -8.85
CA ASP A 26 9.68 -0.49 -8.61
C ASP A 26 10.16 -0.35 -7.16
N ASN A 27 10.06 0.86 -6.60
CA ASN A 27 10.35 1.12 -5.19
C ASN A 27 9.41 0.34 -4.25
N ALA A 28 8.11 0.37 -4.52
CA ALA A 28 7.12 -0.37 -3.73
C ALA A 28 7.37 -1.89 -3.84
N TYR A 29 7.74 -2.39 -5.03
CA TYR A 29 8.11 -3.78 -5.25
C TYR A 29 9.34 -4.19 -4.43
N LEU A 30 10.38 -3.35 -4.39
CA LEU A 30 11.57 -3.60 -3.58
C LEU A 30 11.25 -3.60 -2.07
N LYS A 31 10.42 -2.65 -1.62
CA LYS A 31 9.99 -2.56 -0.22
C LYS A 31 9.21 -3.81 0.21
N ILE A 32 8.26 -4.28 -0.60
CA ILE A 32 7.49 -5.49 -0.23
C ILE A 32 8.39 -6.72 -0.16
N ASN A 33 9.35 -6.88 -1.07
CA ASN A 33 10.31 -7.98 -0.99
C ASN A 33 11.18 -7.93 0.27
N LYS A 34 11.60 -6.72 0.69
CA LYS A 34 12.37 -6.54 1.91
C LYS A 34 11.55 -6.92 3.15
N ILE A 35 10.29 -6.51 3.19
CA ILE A 35 9.36 -6.87 4.28
C ILE A 35 9.19 -8.39 4.34
N THR A 36 8.81 -9.00 3.21
CA THR A 36 8.62 -10.46 3.12
C THR A 36 9.86 -11.21 3.58
N SER A 37 11.03 -10.89 3.02
CA SER A 37 12.26 -11.61 3.37
C SER A 37 12.68 -11.43 4.84
N PHE A 38 12.40 -10.27 5.44
CA PHE A 38 12.65 -10.06 6.86
C PHE A 38 11.74 -10.93 7.72
N LEU A 39 10.43 -10.91 7.44
CA LEU A 39 9.44 -11.65 8.21
C LEU A 39 9.63 -13.16 8.09
N GLU A 40 9.92 -13.67 6.89
CA GLU A 40 10.23 -15.09 6.66
C GLU A 40 11.42 -15.58 7.51
N LYS A 41 12.47 -14.75 7.61
CA LYS A 41 13.71 -15.13 8.30
C LYS A 41 13.66 -14.94 9.82
N ASN A 42 12.96 -13.92 10.30
CA ASN A 42 13.10 -13.45 11.68
C ASN A 42 11.82 -13.52 12.50
N SER A 43 10.66 -13.63 11.86
CA SER A 43 9.37 -13.54 12.54
C SER A 43 8.57 -14.83 12.51
N ILE A 44 9.09 -15.91 11.92
CA ILE A 44 8.46 -17.23 11.97
C ILE A 44 9.01 -18.00 13.18
N LEU A 45 8.14 -18.34 14.12
CA LEU A 45 8.49 -19.10 15.32
C LEU A 45 7.74 -20.43 15.37
N ARG A 46 8.34 -21.39 16.07
CA ARG A 46 7.68 -22.64 16.49
C ARG A 46 7.69 -22.71 18.00
N VAL A 47 6.51 -22.91 18.58
CA VAL A 47 6.32 -22.98 20.03
C VAL A 47 6.38 -24.45 20.44
N PRO A 48 7.09 -24.82 21.51
CA PRO A 48 7.01 -26.18 22.05
C PRO A 48 5.58 -26.47 22.51
N LEU A 49 5.02 -27.57 22.02
CA LEU A 49 3.72 -28.07 22.43
C LEU A 49 3.87 -28.88 23.71
N PHE A 50 2.83 -28.82 24.54
CA PHE A 50 2.75 -29.64 25.74
C PHE A 50 2.70 -31.11 25.34
N ASN A 51 3.59 -31.92 25.93
CA ASN A 51 3.62 -33.36 25.72
C ASN A 51 3.07 -34.05 26.98
N GLU A 52 1.84 -34.55 26.88
CA GLU A 52 1.13 -35.22 27.99
C GLU A 52 1.87 -36.48 28.49
N ASN A 53 2.71 -37.10 27.65
CA ASN A 53 3.53 -38.24 28.06
C ASN A 53 4.63 -37.86 29.08
N CYS A 54 4.90 -36.56 29.26
CA CYS A 54 5.86 -36.05 30.23
C CYS A 54 5.30 -35.89 31.66
N GLU A 55 3.98 -36.00 31.87
CA GLU A 55 3.38 -35.78 33.20
C GLU A 55 3.78 -36.82 34.26
N ASN A 56 4.13 -38.05 33.82
CA ASN A 56 4.47 -39.17 34.70
C ASN A 56 5.98 -39.36 34.91
N ILE A 57 6.81 -38.41 34.51
CA ILE A 57 8.26 -38.54 34.63
C ILE A 57 8.69 -38.27 36.08
N ILE A 58 9.33 -39.26 36.69
CA ILE A 58 9.98 -39.16 38.01
C ILE A 58 10.97 -38.00 37.95
N LYS A 59 10.92 -37.09 38.95
CA LYS A 59 11.86 -35.97 39.10
C LYS A 59 13.28 -36.43 38.78
N ASN A 60 13.85 -35.93 37.68
CA ASN A 60 15.23 -36.12 37.16
C ASN A 60 15.38 -36.86 35.81
N GLN A 61 14.31 -37.15 35.05
CA GLN A 61 14.44 -37.48 33.62
C GLN A 61 14.04 -36.27 32.76
N GLU A 62 14.92 -35.85 31.85
CA GLU A 62 14.56 -34.84 30.85
C GLU A 62 13.52 -35.45 29.91
N CYS A 63 12.42 -34.73 29.64
CA CYS A 63 11.44 -35.23 28.68
C CYS A 63 12.01 -35.08 27.27
N GLU A 64 12.59 -36.16 26.74
CA GLU A 64 13.43 -36.15 25.53
C GLU A 64 12.70 -35.82 24.22
N ASN A 65 11.36 -35.69 24.22
CA ASN A 65 10.58 -35.46 23.00
C ASN A 65 9.75 -34.17 23.09
N ILE A 66 10.39 -33.03 22.83
CA ILE A 66 9.71 -31.74 22.63
C ILE A 66 9.08 -31.78 21.23
N ILE A 67 7.74 -31.82 21.17
CA ILE A 67 6.99 -31.67 19.93
C ILE A 67 6.86 -30.18 19.65
N LEU A 68 7.24 -29.71 18.48
CA LEU A 68 7.10 -28.30 18.09
C LEU A 68 5.79 -28.06 17.34
N SER A 69 5.23 -26.87 17.50
CA SER A 69 4.08 -26.40 16.72
C SER A 69 4.45 -26.25 15.25
N ASN A 70 3.41 -26.07 14.43
CA ASN A 70 3.59 -25.53 13.09
C ASN A 70 4.25 -24.14 13.17
N PRO A 71 5.07 -23.77 12.17
CA PRO A 71 5.64 -22.44 12.09
C PRO A 71 4.52 -21.41 11.92
N GLU A 72 4.52 -20.40 12.79
CA GLU A 72 3.56 -19.30 12.74
C GLU A 72 4.28 -17.96 12.80
N LEU A 73 3.68 -16.95 12.17
CA LEU A 73 4.19 -15.59 12.21
C LEU A 73 3.96 -15.01 13.61
N GLU A 74 5.03 -14.55 14.26
CA GLU A 74 4.98 -13.97 15.60
C GLU A 74 4.51 -12.51 15.52
N PRO A 75 3.40 -12.15 16.21
CA PRO A 75 2.79 -10.83 16.08
C PRO A 75 3.69 -9.66 16.54
N THR A 76 4.41 -9.81 17.65
CA THR A 76 5.15 -8.71 18.29
C THR A 76 6.32 -8.24 17.44
N SER A 77 7.15 -9.17 16.97
CA SER A 77 8.31 -8.92 16.12
C SER A 77 7.88 -8.36 14.77
N THR A 78 6.76 -8.86 14.23
CA THR A 78 6.15 -8.36 13.00
C THR A 78 5.71 -6.90 13.17
N GLN A 79 4.97 -6.58 14.24
CA GLN A 79 4.54 -5.23 14.57
C GLN A 79 5.72 -4.29 14.75
N GLN A 80 6.71 -4.68 15.57
CA GLN A 80 7.88 -3.88 15.87
C GLN A 80 8.65 -3.52 14.59
N PHE A 81 8.87 -4.50 13.71
CA PHE A 81 9.56 -4.26 12.44
C PHE A 81 8.78 -3.30 11.53
N VAL A 82 7.48 -3.55 11.34
CA VAL A 82 6.64 -2.72 10.46
C VAL A 82 6.59 -1.28 10.95
N VAL A 83 6.36 -1.08 12.26
CA VAL A 83 6.30 0.25 12.88
C VAL A 83 7.60 1.02 12.70
N GLN A 84 8.73 0.39 13.06
CA GLN A 84 10.03 1.08 13.07
C GLN A 84 10.49 1.50 11.67
N ASN A 85 10.07 0.78 10.63
CA ASN A 85 10.56 0.97 9.28
C ASN A 85 9.56 1.67 8.34
N PHE A 86 8.26 1.67 8.66
CA PHE A 86 7.22 2.08 7.71
C PHE A 86 6.13 2.99 8.28
N LEU A 87 6.10 3.28 9.59
CA LEU A 87 5.04 4.12 10.17
C LEU A 87 4.97 5.53 9.56
N ASN A 88 6.12 6.14 9.25
CA ASN A 88 6.23 7.51 8.71
C ASN A 88 6.55 7.53 7.22
N GLU A 89 6.40 6.41 6.52
CA GLU A 89 6.66 6.32 5.09
C GLU A 89 5.40 6.68 4.29
N ASN A 90 5.58 7.10 3.04
CA ASN A 90 4.45 7.37 2.12
C ASN A 90 3.81 6.09 1.58
N ILE A 91 3.85 4.99 2.34
CA ILE A 91 3.27 3.71 1.96
C ILE A 91 2.56 3.06 3.15
N ASP A 92 1.37 2.52 2.88
CA ASP A 92 0.63 1.76 3.88
C ASP A 92 1.05 0.29 3.85
N VAL A 93 1.41 -0.24 5.02
CA VAL A 93 1.84 -1.64 5.17
C VAL A 93 0.88 -2.36 6.10
N LYS A 94 0.29 -3.44 5.58
CA LYS A 94 -0.60 -4.34 6.32
C LYS A 94 -0.06 -5.76 6.28
N VAL A 95 -0.02 -6.43 7.43
CA VAL A 95 0.41 -7.83 7.55
C VAL A 95 -0.71 -8.67 8.13
N TYR A 96 -1.10 -9.71 7.40
CA TYR A 96 -2.17 -10.64 7.76
C TYR A 96 -1.60 -12.02 8.07
N ASN A 97 -2.22 -12.73 9.02
CA ASN A 97 -1.99 -14.16 9.19
C ASN A 97 -2.93 -15.01 8.32
N ASP A 98 -2.77 -16.33 8.39
CA ASP A 98 -3.57 -17.29 7.63
C ASP A 98 -5.08 -17.25 7.95
N ASN A 99 -5.45 -16.72 9.12
CA ASN A 99 -6.84 -16.53 9.56
C ASN A 99 -7.38 -15.12 9.24
N TRP A 100 -6.68 -14.35 8.40
CA TRP A 100 -6.99 -12.97 8.03
C TRP A 100 -7.02 -11.98 9.20
N ILE A 101 -6.33 -12.30 10.29
CA ILE A 101 -6.13 -11.40 11.43
C ILE A 101 -4.99 -10.45 11.07
N LYS A 102 -5.25 -9.14 11.16
CA LYS A 102 -4.24 -8.10 11.00
C LYS A 102 -3.28 -8.12 12.19
N PHE A 103 -2.01 -8.40 11.93
CA PHE A 103 -0.95 -8.32 12.93
C PHE A 103 -0.33 -6.94 12.95
N ALA A 104 -0.12 -6.30 11.81
CA ALA A 104 0.39 -4.93 11.74
C ALA A 104 -0.40 -4.14 10.69
N ASP A 105 -0.66 -2.87 10.98
CA ASP A 105 -1.35 -1.94 10.10
C ASP A 105 -0.85 -0.52 10.39
N THR A 106 -0.19 0.11 9.42
CA THR A 106 0.35 1.47 9.59
C THR A 106 -0.74 2.54 9.51
N THR A 107 -1.92 2.26 8.95
CA THR A 107 -3.00 3.27 8.83
C THR A 107 -3.75 3.48 10.15
N ASP A 108 -3.82 2.44 10.98
CA ASP A 108 -4.55 2.45 12.26
C ASP A 108 -3.65 2.89 13.45
N MET A 109 -2.39 3.29 13.20
CA MET A 109 -1.43 3.67 14.23
C MET A 109 -1.25 5.19 14.29
N TYR A 110 -2.01 5.85 15.17
CA TYR A 110 -1.97 7.29 15.49
C TYR A 110 -1.76 8.22 14.29
N ILE A 111 -2.87 8.67 13.71
CA ILE A 111 -2.87 9.74 12.72
C ILE A 111 -2.56 11.07 13.43
N THR A 112 -1.36 11.63 13.24
CA THR A 112 -1.13 13.07 13.38
C THR A 112 -1.11 13.69 11.99
N SER A 113 -2.28 13.87 11.39
CA SER A 113 -2.43 14.61 10.15
C SER A 113 -2.63 16.10 10.48
N GLU A 114 -1.54 16.84 10.64
CA GLU A 114 -1.60 18.27 10.36
C GLU A 114 -1.68 18.43 8.83
N VAL A 115 -2.90 18.34 8.30
CA VAL A 115 -3.19 18.78 6.94
C VAL A 115 -3.25 20.30 6.97
N ALA A 116 -2.21 20.96 6.46
CA ALA A 116 -2.30 22.36 6.11
C ALA A 116 -3.10 22.48 4.80
N GLU A 117 -4.43 22.58 4.91
CA GLU A 117 -5.25 23.08 3.82
C GLU A 117 -4.85 24.53 3.54
N ILE A 118 -4.21 24.77 2.40
CA ILE A 118 -4.09 26.12 1.87
C ILE A 118 -5.40 26.42 1.16
N ASP A 119 -6.26 27.15 1.84
CA ASP A 119 -7.50 27.66 1.28
C ASP A 119 -7.21 28.68 0.15
N LEU A 120 -7.31 28.20 -1.09
CA LEU A 120 -7.19 29.02 -2.31
C LEU A 120 -8.38 29.98 -2.51
N SER A 121 -9.39 29.98 -1.62
CA SER A 121 -10.58 30.81 -1.75
C SER A 121 -10.38 32.30 -1.38
N SER A 122 -9.19 32.69 -0.93
CA SER A 122 -8.92 34.07 -0.50
C SER A 122 -8.34 35.00 -1.59
N ILE A 123 -8.39 34.62 -2.87
CA ILE A 123 -8.11 35.57 -3.96
C ILE A 123 -9.36 36.43 -4.20
N SER A 124 -9.29 37.65 -3.69
CA SER A 124 -10.30 38.69 -3.73
C SER A 124 -10.99 38.85 -5.10
N LYS A 125 -12.31 39.12 -5.05
CA LYS A 125 -13.12 39.62 -6.17
C LYS A 125 -12.61 40.99 -6.65
N GLU A 126 -11.55 41.01 -7.43
CA GLU A 126 -11.25 42.12 -8.33
C GLU A 126 -11.82 41.84 -9.72
N SER A 127 -12.09 42.92 -10.46
CA SER A 127 -12.73 42.89 -11.78
C SER A 127 -12.12 41.79 -12.65
N ILE A 128 -12.95 40.84 -13.10
CA ILE A 128 -12.54 39.67 -13.87
C ILE A 128 -11.81 40.12 -15.15
N ASN A 129 -10.48 40.12 -15.11
CA ASN A 129 -9.64 40.40 -16.25
C ASN A 129 -9.73 39.24 -17.25
N LEU A 130 -9.54 39.50 -18.54
CA LEU A 130 -9.45 38.49 -19.61
C LEU A 130 -8.47 37.37 -19.25
N PHE A 131 -7.39 37.71 -18.53
CA PHE A 131 -6.42 36.75 -18.02
C PHE A 131 -7.00 35.76 -17.00
N GLU A 132 -7.80 36.20 -16.03
CA GLU A 132 -8.40 35.30 -15.03
C GLU A 132 -9.45 34.38 -15.67
N ARG A 133 -10.25 34.88 -16.63
CA ARG A 133 -11.15 34.01 -17.43
C ARG A 133 -10.38 32.95 -18.19
N TYR A 134 -9.27 33.34 -18.81
CA TYR A 134 -8.41 32.41 -19.54
C TYR A 134 -7.80 31.36 -18.60
N ARG A 135 -7.32 31.78 -17.42
CA ARG A 135 -6.74 30.90 -16.41
C ARG A 135 -7.75 29.88 -15.91
N SER A 136 -8.93 30.32 -15.45
CA SER A 136 -9.98 29.42 -14.97
C SER A 136 -10.40 28.41 -16.04
N PHE A 137 -10.66 28.88 -17.26
CA PHE A 137 -11.04 27.98 -18.36
C PHE A 137 -9.94 26.94 -18.68
N TYR A 138 -8.67 27.35 -18.67
CA TYR A 138 -7.55 26.44 -18.88
C TYR A 138 -7.45 25.40 -17.77
N LEU A 139 -7.54 25.81 -16.51
CA LEU A 139 -7.49 24.89 -15.37
C LEU A 139 -8.64 23.89 -15.41
N ASP A 140 -9.88 24.35 -15.59
CA ASP A 140 -11.06 23.48 -15.68
C ASP A 140 -10.92 22.46 -16.82
N PHE A 141 -10.49 22.91 -17.99
CA PHE A 141 -10.28 22.04 -19.14
C PHE A 141 -9.13 21.06 -18.91
N PHE A 142 -8.03 21.52 -18.32
CA PHE A 142 -6.87 20.70 -18.04
C PHE A 142 -7.18 19.66 -16.98
N ASP A 143 -7.94 19.98 -15.94
CA ASP A 143 -8.36 19.05 -14.89
C ASP A 143 -9.28 17.98 -15.46
N GLN A 144 -10.23 18.34 -16.31
CA GLN A 144 -11.07 17.37 -17.03
C GLN A 144 -10.24 16.49 -17.96
N TYR A 145 -9.32 17.06 -18.74
CA TYR A 145 -8.43 16.30 -19.61
C TYR A 145 -7.52 15.37 -18.81
N ARG A 146 -6.89 15.86 -17.75
CA ARG A 146 -5.98 15.11 -16.87
C ARG A 146 -6.74 13.95 -16.26
N SER A 147 -7.92 14.22 -15.70
CA SER A 147 -8.84 13.20 -15.21
C SER A 147 -9.08 12.18 -16.31
N ASN A 148 -9.62 12.55 -17.47
CA ASN A 148 -9.92 11.63 -18.58
C ASN A 148 -8.70 10.87 -19.13
N PHE A 149 -7.51 11.46 -19.13
CA PHE A 149 -6.27 10.82 -19.58
C PHE A 149 -5.81 9.79 -18.56
N VAL A 150 -5.77 10.17 -17.27
CA VAL A 150 -5.54 9.24 -16.18
C VAL A 150 -6.60 8.15 -16.24
N GLN A 151 -7.83 8.52 -16.59
CA GLN A 151 -8.92 7.59 -16.80
C GLN A 151 -8.57 6.58 -17.91
N SER A 152 -8.53 7.00 -19.16
CA SER A 152 -8.20 6.12 -20.29
C SER A 152 -6.88 5.32 -20.15
N LYS A 153 -5.81 5.91 -19.61
CA LYS A 153 -4.49 5.26 -19.48
C LYS A 153 -4.43 4.22 -18.36
N PHE A 154 -5.13 4.44 -17.25
CA PHE A 154 -5.04 3.58 -16.06
C PHE A 154 -6.36 2.89 -15.67
N ILE A 155 -7.50 3.24 -16.29
CA ILE A 155 -8.85 2.77 -15.93
C ILE A 155 -9.38 1.70 -16.87
N ALA A 156 -8.96 1.69 -18.13
CA ALA A 156 -9.47 0.73 -19.12
C ALA A 156 -9.24 -0.75 -18.73
N ASN A 157 -8.38 -1.02 -17.73
CA ASN A 157 -8.03 -2.36 -17.25
C ASN A 157 -8.06 -2.51 -15.71
N THR A 158 -8.75 -1.65 -14.96
CA THR A 158 -8.78 -1.74 -13.47
C THR A 158 -10.14 -2.17 -12.94
N GLU A 159 -10.11 -3.05 -11.93
CA GLU A 159 -11.30 -3.50 -11.21
C GLU A 159 -11.61 -2.53 -10.07
N ARG A 160 -12.90 -2.38 -9.71
CA ARG A 160 -13.28 -1.67 -8.48
C ARG A 160 -12.69 -2.44 -7.29
N LEU A 161 -12.14 -1.74 -6.29
CA LEU A 161 -11.61 -2.40 -5.10
C LEU A 161 -12.74 -3.21 -4.46
N GLY A 162 -12.59 -4.53 -4.46
CA GLY A 162 -13.42 -5.41 -3.65
C GLY A 162 -12.98 -5.36 -2.19
N SER A 163 -13.10 -6.47 -1.47
CA SER A 163 -12.42 -6.60 -0.18
C SER A 163 -10.92 -6.81 -0.39
N GLU A 164 -10.05 -6.14 0.39
CA GLU A 164 -8.59 -6.41 0.43
C GLU A 164 -8.29 -7.91 0.59
N VAL A 165 -9.16 -8.63 1.29
CA VAL A 165 -9.13 -10.09 1.51
C VAL A 165 -9.06 -10.87 0.21
N ASN A 166 -9.66 -10.38 -0.88
CA ASN A 166 -9.63 -11.06 -2.18
C ASN A 166 -8.20 -11.12 -2.74
N ILE A 167 -7.45 -10.02 -2.63
CA ILE A 167 -6.07 -9.95 -3.14
C ILE A 167 -5.16 -10.81 -2.27
N VAL A 168 -5.35 -10.77 -0.94
CA VAL A 168 -4.61 -11.63 0.00
C VAL A 168 -4.85 -13.11 -0.31
N SER A 169 -6.11 -13.52 -0.46
CA SER A 169 -6.47 -14.90 -0.82
C SER A 169 -5.84 -15.34 -2.14
N GLU A 170 -5.88 -14.49 -3.17
CA GLU A 170 -5.26 -14.80 -4.46
C GLU A 170 -3.74 -14.94 -4.35
N THR A 171 -3.10 -14.08 -3.55
CA THR A 171 -1.66 -14.10 -3.30
C THR A 171 -1.23 -15.40 -2.63
N ILE A 172 -1.97 -15.84 -1.60
CA ILE A 172 -1.73 -17.10 -0.90
C ILE A 172 -1.86 -18.29 -1.88
N LYS A 173 -2.90 -18.31 -2.71
CA LYS A 173 -3.12 -19.37 -3.72
C LYS A 173 -2.00 -19.43 -4.74
N ASN A 174 -1.57 -18.28 -5.26
CA ASN A 174 -0.60 -18.20 -6.35
C ASN A 174 0.86 -18.29 -5.88
N LYS A 175 1.12 -18.11 -4.58
CA LYS A 175 2.46 -18.12 -3.97
C LYS A 175 3.46 -17.18 -4.67
N LYS A 176 2.98 -16.05 -5.18
CA LYS A 176 3.77 -15.03 -5.88
C LYS A 176 3.28 -13.64 -5.51
N ILE A 177 4.13 -12.63 -5.69
CA ILE A 177 3.73 -11.24 -5.54
C ILE A 177 2.65 -10.92 -6.58
N ILE A 178 1.52 -10.42 -6.10
CA ILE A 178 0.42 -9.94 -6.93
C ILE A 178 0.35 -8.42 -6.78
N SER A 179 0.25 -7.75 -7.92
CA SER A 179 -0.01 -6.30 -7.99
C SER A 179 -1.40 -6.09 -8.59
N LYS A 180 -2.27 -5.38 -7.88
CA LYS A 180 -3.54 -4.89 -8.44
C LYS A 180 -3.66 -3.38 -8.28
N LYS A 181 -4.34 -2.76 -9.25
CA LYS A 181 -4.67 -1.33 -9.25
C LYS A 181 -6.19 -1.18 -9.15
N PHE A 182 -6.65 -0.24 -8.33
CA PHE A 182 -8.07 -0.04 -8.03
C PHE A 182 -8.36 1.42 -7.64
N TYR A 183 -9.64 1.73 -7.47
CA TYR A 183 -10.09 2.99 -6.87
C TYR A 183 -10.32 2.86 -5.39
N ASN A 184 -9.86 3.84 -4.62
CA ASN A 184 -10.37 4.08 -3.28
C ASN A 184 -11.75 4.76 -3.33
N GLU A 185 -12.35 5.02 -2.17
CA GLU A 185 -13.67 5.67 -2.06
C GLU A 185 -13.68 7.11 -2.59
N GLU A 186 -12.50 7.73 -2.72
CA GLU A 186 -12.29 9.10 -3.21
C GLU A 186 -12.01 9.17 -4.72
N ASN A 187 -12.15 8.03 -5.44
CA ASN A 187 -11.84 7.88 -6.87
C ASN A 187 -10.37 8.12 -7.26
N GLU A 188 -9.46 8.02 -6.30
CA GLU A 188 -8.03 8.05 -6.55
C GLU A 188 -7.54 6.65 -6.96
N ILE A 189 -6.52 6.61 -7.81
CA ILE A 189 -5.90 5.36 -8.24
C ILE A 189 -4.92 4.93 -7.16
N ALA A 190 -5.23 3.81 -6.51
CA ALA A 190 -4.35 3.13 -5.59
C ALA A 190 -3.79 1.85 -6.21
N GLN A 191 -2.60 1.46 -5.78
CA GLN A 191 -1.96 0.20 -6.16
C GLN A 191 -1.64 -0.60 -4.91
N LEU A 192 -2.10 -1.85 -4.86
CA LEU A 192 -1.79 -2.78 -3.79
C LEU A 192 -0.89 -3.88 -4.32
N LEU A 193 0.23 -4.02 -3.65
CA LEU A 193 1.16 -5.13 -3.79
C LEU A 193 0.93 -6.06 -2.62
N SER A 194 0.83 -7.34 -2.89
CA SER A 194 0.67 -8.37 -1.88
C SER A 194 1.67 -9.48 -2.15
N SER A 195 2.41 -9.87 -1.11
CA SER A 195 3.41 -10.93 -1.16
C SER A 195 3.05 -12.02 -0.17
N PRO A 196 3.12 -13.30 -0.55
CA PRO A 196 2.99 -14.37 0.42
C PRO A 196 4.27 -14.44 1.25
N ILE A 197 4.13 -14.80 2.52
CA ILE A 197 5.23 -15.17 3.40
C ILE A 197 5.30 -16.69 3.35
N VAL A 198 6.36 -17.25 2.80
CA VAL A 198 6.53 -18.70 2.64
C VAL A 198 7.82 -19.13 3.34
N ASN A 199 7.71 -20.13 4.21
CA ASN A 199 8.85 -20.80 4.81
C ASN A 199 9.28 -22.01 3.97
#